data_AF-A0A7F8QHG2-F1
#
_entry.id   AF-A0A7F8QHG2-F1
#
_cell.length_a   1.000
_cell.length_b   1.000
_cell.length_c   1.000
_cell.angle_alpha   90.00
_cell.angle_beta   90.00
_cell.angle_gamma   90.00
#
_symmetry.space_group_name_H-M   'P 1'
#
loop_
_entity.id
_entity.type
_entity.pdbx_description
1 polymer ?
#
loop_
_entity_poly.entity_id
_entity_poly.type
_entity_poly.pdbx_seq_one_letter_code
_entity_poly.pdbx_strand_id
1 'polypeptide(L)'
;MKLQNQRGGRIFLQDIKKPDRDDWENGLNAMECALHLEKSVNQSLLELHKLATDKSDPHLCDFIETHYLNEQVKSIKELGDHVTNLRKMGFPGV
;
A
#
# COMPACT_ATOMS: atom_id res chain seq x y z
N MET A 1 0.71 12.19 -8.39
CA MET A 1 1.06 13.63 -8.40
C MET A 1 -0.01 14.53 -9.03
N LYS A 2 -0.74 14.09 -10.07
CA LYS A 2 -1.74 14.90 -10.80
C LYS A 2 -2.79 15.59 -9.90
N LEU A 3 -3.36 14.88 -8.93
CA LEU A 3 -4.37 15.43 -8.02
C LEU A 3 -3.88 16.69 -7.30
N GLN A 4 -2.64 16.69 -6.82
CA GLN A 4 -2.07 17.82 -6.09
C GLN A 4 -2.08 19.09 -6.97
N ASN A 5 -1.68 18.97 -8.24
CA ASN A 5 -1.71 20.08 -9.19
C ASN A 5 -3.15 20.51 -9.53
N GLN A 6 -4.08 19.57 -9.66
CA GLN A 6 -5.50 19.88 -9.93
C GLN A 6 -6.15 20.66 -8.79
N ARG A 7 -5.75 20.38 -7.54
CA ARG A 7 -6.25 21.09 -6.36
C ARG A 7 -5.49 22.40 -6.07
N GLY A 8 -4.58 22.82 -6.96
CA GLY A 8 -3.75 24.01 -6.78
C GLY A 8 -2.65 23.89 -5.73
N GLY A 9 -2.42 22.67 -5.21
CA GLY A 9 -1.35 22.36 -4.28
C GLY A 9 0.02 22.38 -4.95
N ARG A 10 1.08 22.39 -4.12
CA ARG A 10 2.48 22.33 -4.57
C ARG A 10 3.06 20.97 -4.22
N ILE A 11 3.85 20.40 -5.12
CA ILE A 11 4.56 19.14 -4.93
C ILE A 11 5.95 19.45 -4.37
N PHE A 12 6.29 18.84 -3.25
CA PHE A 12 7.63 18.88 -2.67
C PHE A 12 8.17 17.45 -2.62
N LEU A 13 9.21 17.17 -3.40
CA LEU A 13 9.81 15.84 -3.48
C LEU A 13 10.75 15.61 -2.30
N GLN A 14 10.81 14.36 -1.84
CA GLN A 14 11.71 13.90 -0.80
C GLN A 14 12.51 12.70 -1.33
N ASP A 15 13.64 12.41 -0.70
CA ASP A 15 14.44 11.24 -1.05
C ASP A 15 13.63 9.96 -0.85
N ILE A 16 13.58 9.12 -1.90
CA ILE A 16 13.07 7.76 -1.79
C ILE A 16 14.15 6.93 -1.12
N LYS A 17 13.86 6.45 0.10
CA LYS A 17 14.81 5.61 0.85
C LYS A 17 14.99 4.27 0.14
N LYS A 18 16.21 3.74 0.19
CA LYS A 18 16.48 2.38 -0.27
C LYS A 18 15.62 1.37 0.52
N PRO A 19 15.29 0.20 -0.05
CA PRO A 19 14.66 -0.88 0.70
C PRO A 19 15.44 -1.25 1.97
N ASP A 20 14.76 -1.88 2.92
CA ASP A 20 15.32 -2.36 4.18
C ASP A 20 16.33 -3.49 4.00
N ARG A 21 16.27 -4.19 2.86
CA ARG A 21 17.15 -5.30 2.50
C ARG A 21 17.45 -5.32 1.00
N ASP A 22 18.60 -5.91 0.65
CA ASP A 22 19.05 -6.08 -0.73
C ASP A 22 18.73 -7.48 -1.30
N ASP A 23 18.48 -8.47 -0.42
CA ASP A 23 18.06 -9.84 -0.76
C ASP A 23 16.76 -10.20 -0.01
N TRP A 24 15.83 -10.84 -0.70
CA TRP A 24 14.53 -11.28 -0.17
C TRP A 24 14.51 -12.76 0.21
N GLU A 25 15.65 -13.45 0.06
CA GLU A 25 15.91 -14.85 0.39
C GLU A 25 15.15 -15.82 -0.51
N ASN A 26 13.82 -15.85 -0.42
CA ASN A 26 12.96 -16.74 -1.20
C ASN A 26 11.60 -16.09 -1.54
N GLY A 27 10.83 -16.76 -2.40
CA GLY A 27 9.55 -16.26 -2.86
C GLY A 27 8.50 -16.08 -1.76
N LEU A 28 8.52 -16.91 -0.70
CA LEU A 28 7.60 -16.77 0.43
C LEU A 28 7.93 -15.50 1.23
N ASN A 29 9.20 -15.30 1.56
CA ASN A 29 9.65 -14.12 2.31
C ASN A 29 9.42 -12.83 1.52
N ALA A 30 9.63 -12.86 0.20
CA ALA A 30 9.30 -11.75 -0.70
C ALA A 30 7.80 -11.41 -0.66
N MET A 31 6.92 -12.41 -0.74
CA MET A 31 5.46 -12.20 -0.70
C MET A 31 4.98 -11.70 0.66
N GLU A 32 5.58 -12.18 1.76
CA GLU A 32 5.27 -11.69 3.11
C GLU A 32 5.70 -10.23 3.29
N CYS A 33 6.87 -9.85 2.76
CA CYS A 33 7.34 -8.47 2.75
C CYS A 33 6.43 -7.56 1.90
N ALA A 34 6.02 -8.02 0.71
CA ALA A 34 5.07 -7.30 -0.14
C ALA A 34 3.72 -7.11 0.57
N LEU A 35 3.19 -8.15 1.22
CA LEU A 35 1.95 -8.07 1.97
C LEU A 35 2.04 -7.06 3.13
N HIS A 36 3.18 -7.04 3.84
CA HIS A 36 3.41 -6.07 4.91
C HIS A 36 3.48 -4.63 4.36
N LEU A 37 4.19 -4.43 3.25
CA LEU A 37 4.28 -3.13 2.58
C LEU A 37 2.89 -2.64 2.15
N GLU A 38 2.09 -3.48 1.51
CA GLU A 38 0.74 -3.12 1.07
C GLU A 38 -0.18 -2.73 2.23
N LYS A 39 -0.09 -3.44 3.37
CA LYS A 39 -0.81 -3.06 4.58
C LYS A 39 -0.35 -1.70 5.13
N SER A 40 0.94 -1.40 5.10
CA SER A 40 1.49 -0.10 5.53
C SER A 40 1.04 1.05 4.62
N VAL A 41 1.03 0.84 3.30
CA VAL A 41 0.49 1.80 2.33
C VAL A 41 -1.01 2.01 2.54
N ASN A 42 -1.77 0.93 2.75
CA ASN A 42 -3.21 1.03 3.03
C ASN A 42 -3.50 1.81 4.33
N GLN A 43 -2.71 1.58 5.38
CA GLN A 43 -2.83 2.34 6.62
C GLN A 43 -2.58 3.84 6.40
N SER A 44 -1.55 4.19 5.61
CA SER A 44 -1.25 5.59 5.26
C SER A 44 -2.40 6.24 4.46
N LEU A 45 -3.05 5.49 3.57
CA LEU A 45 -4.22 5.94 2.82
C LEU A 45 -5.45 6.16 3.72
N LEU A 46 -5.69 5.25 4.69
CA LEU A 46 -6.78 5.40 5.66
C LEU A 46 -6.57 6.62 6.57
N GLU A 47 -5.34 6.88 7.00
CA GLU A 47 -5.00 8.07 7.78
C GLU A 47 -5.21 9.35 6.98
N LEU A 48 -4.81 9.36 5.71
CA LEU A 48 -5.05 10.48 4.80
C LEU A 48 -6.55 10.70 4.55
N HIS A 49 -7.33 9.62 4.37
CA HIS A 49 -8.77 9.68 4.20
C HIS A 49 -9.47 10.22 5.46
N LYS A 50 -9.04 9.77 6.65
CA LYS A 50 -9.52 10.31 7.92
C LYS A 50 -9.22 11.80 8.02
N LEU A 51 -8.00 12.23 7.68
CA LEU A 51 -7.65 13.64 7.68
C LEU A 51 -8.52 14.45 6.70
N ALA A 52 -8.78 13.93 5.50
CA ALA A 52 -9.67 14.57 4.53
C ALA A 52 -11.10 14.70 5.09
N THR A 53 -11.59 13.66 5.77
CA THR A 53 -12.90 13.65 6.43
C THR A 53 -12.96 14.69 7.55
N ASP A 54 -11.94 14.74 8.43
CA ASP A 54 -11.85 15.72 9.52
C ASP A 54 -11.75 17.17 9.02
N LYS A 55 -11.27 17.36 7.78
CA LYS A 55 -11.20 18.66 7.10
C LYS A 55 -12.40 18.94 6.20
N SER A 56 -13.41 18.07 6.19
CA SER A 56 -14.60 18.19 5.35
C SER A 56 -14.27 18.33 3.86
N ASP A 57 -13.32 17.55 3.35
CA ASP A 57 -12.93 17.51 1.93
C ASP A 57 -13.53 16.27 1.22
N PRO A 58 -14.79 16.32 0.77
CA PRO A 58 -15.47 15.18 0.17
C PRO A 58 -14.82 14.73 -1.15
N HIS A 59 -14.23 15.66 -1.90
CA HIS A 59 -13.56 15.33 -3.16
C HIS A 59 -12.29 14.50 -2.90
N LEU A 60 -11.52 14.82 -1.85
CA LEU A 60 -10.34 14.03 -1.52
C LEU A 60 -10.71 12.65 -0.95
N CYS A 61 -11.76 12.56 -0.14
CA CYS A 61 -12.29 11.29 0.35
C CYS A 61 -12.68 10.36 -0.81
N ASP A 62 -13.53 10.84 -1.72
CA ASP A 62 -13.99 10.07 -2.90
C ASP A 62 -12.82 9.63 -3.79
N PHE A 63 -11.84 10.53 -4.01
CA PHE A 63 -10.66 10.19 -4.80
C PHE A 63 -9.84 9.05 -4.18
N ILE A 64 -9.65 9.06 -2.86
CA ILE A 64 -8.91 8.01 -2.14
C ILE A 64 -9.68 6.69 -2.16
N GLU A 65 -11.00 6.73 -1.93
CA GLU A 65 -11.87 5.54 -1.96
C GLU A 65 -11.91 4.88 -3.34
N THR A 66 -12.19 5.68 -4.38
CA THR A 66 -12.39 5.21 -5.74
C THR A 66 -11.12 4.63 -6.35
N HIS A 67 -9.99 5.33 -6.18
CA HIS A 67 -8.77 5.00 -6.91
C HIS A 67 -7.76 4.17 -6.12
N TYR A 68 -7.82 4.15 -4.78
CA TYR A 68 -6.75 3.55 -3.98
C TYR A 68 -7.26 2.49 -3.00
N LEU A 69 -8.22 2.80 -2.14
CA LEU A 69 -8.61 1.85 -1.07
C LEU A 69 -9.19 0.54 -1.62
N ASN A 70 -9.98 0.60 -2.70
CA ASN A 70 -10.50 -0.60 -3.35
C ASN A 70 -9.39 -1.47 -3.96
N GLU A 71 -8.34 -0.86 -4.51
CA GLU A 71 -7.19 -1.58 -5.06
C GLU A 71 -6.37 -2.21 -3.94
N GLN A 72 -6.12 -1.47 -2.85
CA GLN A 72 -5.38 -1.99 -1.69
C GLN A 72 -6.03 -3.25 -1.11
N VAL A 73 -7.36 -3.26 -0.94
CA VAL A 73 -8.07 -4.44 -0.41
C VAL A 73 -7.90 -5.65 -1.33
N LYS A 74 -7.96 -5.46 -2.65
CA LYS A 74 -7.75 -6.53 -3.63
C LYS A 74 -6.31 -7.06 -3.59
N SER A 75 -5.33 -6.17 -3.63
CA SER A 75 -3.90 -6.54 -3.60
C SER A 75 -3.52 -7.25 -2.30
N ILE A 76 -4.00 -6.76 -1.15
CA ILE A 76 -3.77 -7.40 0.15
C ILE A 76 -4.38 -8.80 0.18
N LYS A 77 -5.58 -8.97 -0.38
CA LYS A 77 -6.23 -10.29 -0.46
C LYS A 77 -5.43 -11.25 -1.35
N GLU A 78 -5.04 -10.81 -2.54
CA GLU A 78 -4.27 -11.61 -3.49
C GLU A 78 -2.92 -12.05 -2.92
N LEU A 79 -2.17 -11.13 -2.32
CA LEU A 79 -0.91 -11.44 -1.64
C LEU A 79 -1.12 -12.40 -0.46
N GLY A 80 -2.18 -12.20 0.33
CA GLY A 80 -2.55 -13.12 1.41
C GLY A 80 -2.84 -14.54 0.93
N ASP A 81 -3.50 -14.69 -0.22
CA ASP A 81 -3.76 -15.98 -0.85
C ASP A 81 -2.46 -16.63 -1.35
N HIS A 82 -1.57 -15.85 -1.98
CA HIS A 82 -0.25 -16.34 -2.41
C HIS A 82 0.60 -16.82 -1.24
N VAL A 83 0.71 -16.04 -0.16
CA VAL A 83 1.42 -16.45 1.05
C VAL A 83 0.83 -17.74 1.62
N THR A 84 -0.50 -17.83 1.69
CA THR A 84 -1.19 -19.03 2.19
C THR A 84 -0.88 -20.27 1.34
N ASN A 85 -0.91 -20.13 0.01
CA ASN A 85 -0.63 -21.23 -0.91
C ASN A 85 0.84 -21.66 -0.87
N LEU A 86 1.78 -20.72 -0.83
CA LEU A 86 3.21 -21.02 -0.73
C LEU A 86 3.54 -21.78 0.57
N ARG A 87 2.98 -21.35 1.71
CA ARG A 87 3.13 -22.06 2.99
C ARG A 87 2.59 -23.50 2.92
N LYS A 88 1.45 -23.71 2.27
CA LYS A 88 0.85 -25.05 2.10
C LYS A 88 1.66 -25.97 1.20
N MET A 89 2.33 -25.42 0.19
CA MET A 89 3.18 -26.20 -0.73
C MET A 89 4.50 -26.65 -0.10
N GLY A 90 4.72 -26.36 1.19
CA GLY A 90 5.93 -26.74 1.89
C GLY A 90 7.16 -25.95 1.43
N PHE A 91 6.97 -24.75 0.86
CA PHE A 91 8.09 -23.82 0.74
C PHE A 91 8.56 -23.50 2.16
N PRO A 92 9.78 -23.91 2.53
CA PRO A 92 10.27 -23.67 3.86
C PRO A 92 10.42 -22.16 4.03
N GLY A 93 9.62 -21.59 4.93
CA GLY A 93 9.97 -20.34 5.57
C GLY A 93 11.12 -20.65 6.51
N VAL A 94 12.32 -20.73 5.92
CA VAL A 94 13.59 -21.19 6.52
C VAL A 94 13.61 -22.63 7.03
#